data_AF-A0A7V5R096-F1
#
_entry.id   AF-A0A7V5R096-F1
#
_cell.length_a   1.000
_cell.length_b   1.000
_cell.length_c   1.000
_cell.angle_alpha   90.00
_cell.angle_beta   90.00
_cell.angle_gamma   90.00
#
_symmetry.space_group_name_H-M   'P 1'
#
loop_
_entity.id
_entity.type
_entity.pdbx_description
1 polymer ?
#
loop_
_entity_poly.entity_id
_entity_poly.type
_entity_poly.pdbx_seq_one_letter_code
_entity_poly.pdbx_strand_id
1 'polypeptide(L)'
;KYNAMEATQADTGEVIPLHQSSPSGTNTYKPHSDDDDNPMFLLEEHGRPGELMPAYEDEHGTYIMNSKDLRAVQHVKTLMDMGIDSLKIEGRTKSHFYAARTTQVYKQAIDDAYAGREFNMKLMDTLEGLANRGFTEGFYRRHPPKEFQNYESGFSGSDKQQFVGEVMHYDEDAGMLKIDVKNKFMVGDHLQLMTPRGNIDFKLTDMIGKKGQKMDYAPGSGHVVDIPIELSKQALAEIDFGLLVRYLPKNN
;
A
#
# COMPACT_ATOMS: atom_id res chain seq x y z
N LYS A 1 28.51 -0.53 9.84
CA LYS A 1 29.27 -1.46 8.98
C LYS A 1 28.25 -2.28 8.23
N TYR A 2 28.38 -2.37 6.91
CA TYR A 2 27.48 -3.12 6.04
C TYR A 2 28.16 -4.43 5.62
N ASN A 3 27.40 -5.51 5.50
CA ASN A 3 27.84 -6.70 4.77
C ASN A 3 27.35 -6.55 3.33
N ALA A 4 28.24 -6.70 2.35
CA ALA A 4 27.88 -6.63 0.93
C ALA A 4 27.90 -8.04 0.33
N MET A 5 26.88 -8.37 -0.45
CA MET A 5 26.75 -9.63 -1.18
C MET A 5 26.49 -9.33 -2.65
N GLU A 6 27.14 -10.03 -3.58
CA GLU A 6 26.79 -9.91 -5.00
C GLU A 6 25.37 -10.42 -5.24
N ALA A 7 24.66 -9.79 -6.18
CA ALA A 7 23.26 -10.03 -6.45
C ALA A 7 22.94 -10.01 -7.95
N THR A 8 21.86 -10.69 -8.32
CA THR A 8 21.31 -10.72 -9.67
C THR A 8 19.84 -10.31 -9.65
N GLN A 9 19.31 -9.89 -10.79
CA GLN A 9 17.89 -9.55 -10.93
C GLN A 9 17.13 -10.74 -11.50
N ALA A 10 16.11 -11.19 -10.77
CA ALA A 10 15.15 -12.18 -11.24
C ALA A 10 14.24 -11.59 -12.34
N ASP A 11 13.57 -12.46 -13.12
CA ASP A 11 12.61 -12.07 -14.15
C ASP A 11 11.46 -11.19 -13.62
N THR A 12 11.21 -11.23 -12.30
CA THR A 12 10.22 -10.40 -11.59
C THR A 12 10.70 -8.97 -11.33
N GLY A 13 11.96 -8.65 -11.66
CA GLY A 13 12.63 -7.40 -11.33
C GLY A 13 13.20 -7.36 -9.90
N GLU A 14 13.05 -8.43 -9.11
CA GLU A 14 13.55 -8.53 -7.75
C GLU A 14 15.06 -8.84 -7.72
N VAL A 15 15.80 -8.15 -6.85
CA VAL A 15 17.24 -8.35 -6.67
C VAL A 15 17.49 -9.42 -5.60
N ILE A 16 18.13 -10.52 -5.99
CA ILE A 16 18.37 -11.68 -5.12
C ILE A 16 19.87 -12.00 -5.01
N PRO A 17 20.35 -12.56 -3.89
CA PRO A 17 21.76 -12.91 -3.73
C PRO A 17 22.22 -13.94 -4.77
N LEU A 18 23.40 -13.73 -5.36
CA LEU A 18 23.96 -14.58 -6.42
C LEU A 18 24.41 -15.97 -5.90
N HIS A 19 24.82 -16.02 -4.62
CA HIS A 19 25.13 -17.26 -3.91
C HIS A 19 24.73 -17.16 -2.42
N GLN A 20 23.95 -18.13 -1.91
CA GLN A 20 23.88 -18.40 -0.49
C GLN A 20 25.16 -19.16 -0.08
N SER A 21 26.26 -18.46 0.14
CA SER A 21 27.49 -19.07 0.64
C SER A 21 27.72 -18.75 2.12
N SER A 22 27.91 -19.82 2.88
CA SER A 22 28.26 -19.85 4.31
C SER A 22 29.43 -18.91 4.68
N PRO A 23 29.51 -18.45 5.94
CA PRO A 23 30.46 -17.42 6.37
C PRO A 23 31.86 -18.02 6.55
N SER A 24 32.71 -17.92 5.53
CA SER A 24 34.15 -18.16 5.67
C SER A 24 34.89 -17.79 4.37
N GLY A 25 35.37 -16.55 4.27
CA GLY A 25 36.32 -16.18 3.23
C GLY A 25 36.42 -14.67 3.08
N THR A 26 37.62 -14.13 3.30
CA THR A 26 37.97 -12.77 2.89
C THR A 26 37.88 -12.68 1.35
N ASN A 27 36.85 -12.02 0.84
CA ASN A 27 36.72 -11.71 -0.59
C ASN A 27 37.72 -10.61 -0.96
N THR A 28 38.74 -10.98 -1.72
CA THR A 28 39.62 -10.04 -2.42
C THR A 28 38.94 -9.61 -3.72
N TYR A 29 38.62 -8.33 -3.82
CA TYR A 29 38.08 -7.64 -4.99
C TYR A 29 38.98 -7.80 -6.21
N LYS A 30 38.39 -8.22 -7.35
CA LYS A 30 39.00 -8.13 -8.68
C LYS A 30 38.15 -7.16 -9.51
N PRO A 31 38.72 -6.06 -10.04
CA PRO A 31 37.99 -5.17 -10.93
C PRO A 31 37.67 -5.89 -12.24
N HIS A 32 36.42 -5.82 -12.68
CA HIS A 32 35.95 -6.29 -13.98
C HIS A 32 36.25 -5.25 -15.06
N SER A 33 36.54 -5.71 -16.27
CA SER A 33 36.85 -4.89 -17.44
C SER A 33 35.57 -4.41 -18.14
N ASP A 34 35.39 -3.09 -18.20
CA ASP A 34 34.75 -2.19 -19.17
C ASP A 34 33.64 -2.63 -20.17
N ASP A 35 33.03 -3.82 -20.08
CA ASP A 35 31.91 -4.21 -20.95
C ASP A 35 30.69 -4.68 -20.13
N ASP A 36 29.70 -3.79 -20.03
CA ASP A 36 28.23 -4.01 -19.93
C ASP A 36 27.53 -4.65 -18.70
N ASP A 37 28.21 -4.93 -17.58
CA ASP A 37 27.50 -5.34 -16.35
C ASP A 37 27.88 -4.46 -15.15
N ASN A 38 27.05 -3.48 -14.81
CA ASN A 38 27.15 -2.79 -13.52
C ASN A 38 26.89 -3.81 -12.40
N PRO A 39 27.87 -4.14 -11.54
CA PRO A 39 27.69 -5.17 -10.53
C PRO A 39 26.66 -4.70 -9.50
N MET A 40 25.68 -5.56 -9.24
CA MET A 40 24.61 -5.31 -8.29
C MET A 40 24.94 -5.98 -6.98
N PHE A 41 24.77 -5.24 -5.89
CA PHE A 41 25.05 -5.73 -4.55
C PHE A 41 23.80 -5.70 -3.70
N LEU A 42 23.72 -6.57 -2.71
CA LEU A 42 22.79 -6.48 -1.59
C LEU A 42 23.58 -6.13 -0.34
N LEU A 43 23.19 -5.04 0.30
CA LEU A 43 23.77 -4.55 1.54
C LEU A 43 22.89 -4.98 2.71
N GLU A 44 23.50 -5.56 3.73
CA GLU A 44 22.86 -5.86 5.01
C GLU A 44 23.48 -4.97 6.10
N GLU A 45 22.64 -4.24 6.83
CA GLU A 45 23.08 -3.46 8.00
C GLU A 45 23.22 -4.35 9.23
N HIS A 46 24.31 -4.18 9.98
CA HIS A 46 24.53 -4.92 11.23
C HIS A 46 23.40 -4.71 12.29
N GLY A 47 22.66 -3.61 12.21
CA GLY A 47 21.51 -3.32 13.08
C GLY A 47 20.17 -3.85 12.55
N ARG A 48 20.13 -4.40 11.33
CA ARG A 48 18.93 -4.88 10.64
C ARG A 48 19.23 -6.20 9.90
N PRO A 49 19.58 -7.27 10.63
CA PRO A 49 19.88 -8.56 10.02
C PRO A 49 18.67 -9.09 9.25
N GLY A 50 18.88 -9.54 8.01
CA GLY A 50 17.85 -10.01 7.09
C GLY A 50 17.20 -8.94 6.20
N GLU A 51 17.42 -7.65 6.45
CA GLU A 51 16.95 -6.57 5.55
C GLU A 51 18.02 -6.27 4.48
N LEU A 52 17.90 -6.93 3.33
CA LEU A 52 18.82 -6.73 2.19
C LEU A 52 18.39 -5.52 1.36
N MET A 53 19.33 -4.59 1.12
CA MET A 53 19.12 -3.38 0.32
C MET A 53 19.92 -3.44 -0.97
N PRO A 54 19.30 -3.34 -2.15
CA PRO A 54 20.04 -3.32 -3.41
C PRO A 54 20.89 -2.05 -3.50
N ALA A 55 22.14 -2.23 -3.90
CA ALA A 55 23.08 -1.17 -4.19
C ALA A 55 23.61 -1.34 -5.61
N TYR A 56 23.67 -0.23 -6.32
CA TYR A 56 24.23 -0.12 -7.67
C TYR A 56 25.46 0.76 -7.61
N GLU A 57 26.48 0.44 -8.37
CA GLU A 57 27.66 1.29 -8.52
C GLU A 57 27.83 1.65 -9.99
N ASP A 58 28.03 2.94 -10.26
CA ASP A 58 28.42 3.44 -11.58
C ASP A 58 29.61 4.41 -11.43
N GLU A 59 30.06 5.02 -12.54
CA GLU A 59 31.16 5.99 -12.56
C GLU A 59 30.97 7.20 -11.63
N HIS A 60 29.74 7.46 -11.17
CA HIS A 60 29.37 8.57 -10.31
C HIS A 60 29.16 8.16 -8.83
N GLY A 61 29.26 6.87 -8.51
CA GLY A 61 29.31 6.35 -7.14
C GLY A 61 28.26 5.27 -6.84
N THR A 62 28.10 4.98 -5.54
CA THR A 62 27.20 3.92 -5.07
C THR A 62 25.81 4.46 -4.71
N TYR A 63 24.78 3.90 -5.31
CA TYR A 63 23.37 4.16 -5.03
C TYR A 63 22.77 3.04 -4.21
N ILE A 64 22.48 3.30 -2.94
CA ILE A 64 21.74 2.37 -2.08
C ILE A 64 20.25 2.66 -2.28
N MET A 65 19.54 1.75 -2.92
CA MET A 65 18.11 1.90 -3.16
C MET A 65 17.33 1.45 -1.93
N ASN A 66 16.67 2.41 -1.28
CA ASN A 66 15.67 2.09 -0.27
C ASN A 66 14.47 1.44 -0.96
N SER A 67 14.11 0.24 -0.53
CA SER A 67 13.00 -0.52 -1.09
C SER A 67 11.62 -0.08 -0.54
N LYS A 68 11.59 0.84 0.45
CA LYS A 68 10.39 1.37 1.11
C LYS A 68 9.82 2.57 0.35
N ASP A 69 8.48 2.68 0.34
CA ASP A 69 7.79 3.82 -0.27
C ASP A 69 7.98 5.10 0.58
N LEU A 70 8.20 6.26 -0.04
CA LEU A 70 8.24 7.54 0.66
C LEU A 70 6.82 7.97 1.07
N ARG A 71 6.60 8.25 2.37
CA ARG A 71 5.33 8.75 2.91
C ARG A 71 5.55 10.05 3.69
N ALA A 72 4.75 11.05 3.37
CA ALA A 72 4.84 12.38 3.98
C ALA A 72 3.48 12.96 4.41
N VAL A 73 2.44 12.12 4.51
CA VAL A 73 1.07 12.56 4.83
C VAL A 73 0.99 13.33 6.16
N GLN A 74 1.76 12.92 7.17
CA GLN A 74 1.88 13.54 8.47
C GLN A 74 2.56 14.92 8.42
N HIS A 75 3.25 15.24 7.33
CA HIS A 75 3.94 16.52 7.10
C HIS A 75 3.12 17.48 6.25
N VAL A 76 1.91 17.10 5.81
CA VAL A 76 1.06 17.92 4.92
C VAL A 76 0.83 19.31 5.49
N LYS A 77 0.48 19.43 6.77
CA LYS A 77 0.28 20.73 7.42
C LYS A 77 1.55 21.59 7.33
N THR A 78 2.70 21.05 7.70
CA THR A 78 3.99 21.77 7.64
C THR A 78 4.33 22.21 6.22
N LEU A 79 4.11 21.34 5.22
CA LEU A 79 4.35 21.67 3.82
C LEU A 79 3.44 22.82 3.34
N MET A 80 2.17 22.81 3.74
CA MET A 80 1.24 23.90 3.47
C MET A 80 1.66 25.21 4.14
N ASP A 81 2.07 25.16 5.41
CA ASP A 81 2.55 26.33 6.16
C ASP A 81 3.81 26.95 5.52
N MET A 82 4.61 26.15 4.79
CA MET A 82 5.78 26.60 4.01
C MET A 82 5.41 27.23 2.66
N GLY A 83 4.14 27.21 2.26
CA GLY A 83 3.68 27.74 0.97
C GLY A 83 3.79 26.76 -0.20
N ILE A 84 3.78 25.44 0.06
CA ILE A 84 3.70 24.44 -1.02
C ILE A 84 2.25 24.36 -1.56
N ASP A 85 2.08 24.70 -2.84
CA ASP A 85 0.76 24.72 -3.48
C ASP A 85 0.28 23.35 -4.01
N SER A 86 1.20 22.41 -4.24
CA SER A 86 0.86 21.12 -4.85
C SER A 86 1.66 19.96 -4.27
N LEU A 87 0.97 18.84 -4.08
CA LEU A 87 1.54 17.56 -3.68
C LEU A 87 1.31 16.55 -4.81
N LYS A 88 2.33 15.78 -5.16
CA LYS A 88 2.24 14.71 -6.15
C LYS A 88 2.22 13.35 -5.46
N ILE A 89 1.26 12.50 -5.84
CA ILE A 89 1.25 11.07 -5.51
C ILE A 89 1.79 10.31 -6.73
N GLU A 90 2.85 9.51 -6.54
CA GLU A 90 3.42 8.68 -7.61
C GLU A 90 2.68 7.33 -7.68
N GLY A 91 2.01 7.06 -8.80
CA GLY A 91 1.14 5.89 -8.97
C GLY A 91 1.46 4.97 -10.15
N ARG A 92 2.51 5.24 -10.94
CA ARG A 92 2.78 4.56 -12.23
C ARG A 92 2.86 3.03 -12.14
N THR A 93 3.35 2.49 -11.03
CA THR A 93 3.48 1.04 -10.78
C THR A 93 2.51 0.53 -9.72
N LYS A 94 1.53 1.35 -9.33
CA LYS A 94 0.59 1.06 -8.23
C LYS A 94 -0.79 0.74 -8.80
N SER A 95 -1.59 -0.03 -8.05
CA SER A 95 -2.97 -0.32 -8.44
C SER A 95 -3.85 0.93 -8.36
N HIS A 96 -4.98 0.94 -9.06
CA HIS A 96 -5.98 2.01 -8.91
C HIS A 96 -6.51 2.10 -7.47
N PHE A 97 -6.62 0.97 -6.75
CA PHE A 97 -6.98 0.96 -5.33
C PHE A 97 -5.96 1.72 -4.48
N TYR A 98 -4.66 1.49 -4.71
CA TYR A 98 -3.60 2.24 -4.04
C TYR A 98 -3.74 3.74 -4.33
N ALA A 99 -3.91 4.12 -5.60
CA ALA A 99 -4.02 5.51 -6.00
C ALA A 99 -5.25 6.19 -5.36
N ALA A 100 -6.41 5.55 -5.41
CA ALA A 100 -7.65 6.04 -4.82
C ALA A 100 -7.54 6.20 -3.30
N ARG A 101 -7.03 5.17 -2.60
CA ARG A 101 -6.88 5.22 -1.14
C ARG A 101 -5.87 6.27 -0.70
N THR A 102 -4.72 6.34 -1.36
CA THR A 102 -3.69 7.35 -1.06
C THR A 102 -4.22 8.75 -1.30
N THR A 103 -4.94 8.97 -2.39
CA THR A 103 -5.56 10.26 -2.71
C THR A 103 -6.58 10.66 -1.65
N GLN A 104 -7.46 9.75 -1.23
CA GLN A 104 -8.45 10.02 -0.18
C GLN A 104 -7.77 10.41 1.16
N VAL A 105 -6.70 9.70 1.52
CA VAL A 105 -5.92 9.98 2.74
C VAL A 105 -5.26 11.37 2.68
N TYR A 106 -4.57 11.69 1.59
CA TYR A 106 -3.92 13.00 1.44
C TYR A 106 -4.93 14.13 1.36
N LYS A 107 -6.08 13.92 0.69
CA LYS A 107 -7.18 14.88 0.68
C LYS A 107 -7.68 15.17 2.10
N GLN A 108 -7.93 14.15 2.90
CA GLN A 108 -8.35 14.34 4.29
C GLN A 108 -7.31 15.11 5.10
N ALA A 109 -6.01 14.81 4.92
CA ALA A 109 -4.93 15.52 5.62
C ALA A 109 -4.88 17.00 5.23
N ILE A 110 -5.11 17.33 3.96
CA ILE A 110 -5.21 18.72 3.47
C ILE A 110 -6.45 19.40 4.06
N ASP A 111 -7.61 18.75 4.00
CA ASP A 111 -8.87 19.28 4.53
C ASP A 111 -8.80 19.52 6.05
N ASP A 112 -8.09 18.66 6.78
CA ASP A 112 -7.80 18.81 8.23
C ASP A 112 -6.87 19.98 8.50
N ALA A 113 -5.74 20.06 7.77
CA ALA A 113 -4.79 21.15 7.92
C ALA A 113 -5.41 22.52 7.60
N TYR A 114 -6.18 22.62 6.51
CA TYR A 114 -6.89 23.84 6.10
C TYR A 114 -7.90 24.30 7.17
N ALA A 115 -8.56 23.36 7.84
CA ALA A 115 -9.49 23.66 8.92
C ALA A 115 -8.83 23.88 10.28
N GLY A 116 -7.49 23.87 10.36
CA GLY A 116 -6.74 24.03 11.60
C GLY A 116 -6.87 22.85 12.58
N ARG A 117 -7.23 21.66 12.08
CA ARG A 117 -7.30 20.44 12.90
C ARG A 117 -5.90 19.81 13.04
N GLU A 118 -5.68 19.20 14.20
CA GLU A 118 -4.49 18.36 14.43
C GLU A 118 -4.46 17.15 13.48
N PHE A 119 -3.25 16.68 13.16
CA PHE A 119 -3.10 15.55 12.25
C PHE A 119 -3.72 14.27 12.82
N ASN A 120 -4.62 13.66 12.03
CA ASN A 120 -5.26 12.41 12.40
C ASN A 120 -4.33 11.21 12.14
N MET A 121 -3.75 10.66 13.21
CA MET A 121 -2.83 9.51 13.13
C MET A 121 -3.42 8.28 12.43
N LYS A 122 -4.75 8.08 12.41
CA LYS A 122 -5.39 6.96 11.69
C LYS A 122 -5.15 6.99 10.17
N LEU A 123 -4.80 8.15 9.62
CA LEU A 123 -4.42 8.29 8.21
C LEU A 123 -3.13 7.52 7.89
N MET A 124 -2.22 7.41 8.86
CA MET A 124 -0.98 6.63 8.72
C MET A 124 -1.28 5.13 8.65
N ASP A 125 -2.08 4.65 9.60
CA ASP A 125 -2.56 3.27 9.66
C ASP A 125 -3.29 2.84 8.36
N THR A 126 -4.04 3.77 7.76
CA THR A 126 -4.79 3.50 6.52
C THR A 126 -3.84 3.25 5.34
N LEU A 127 -2.69 3.93 5.31
CA LEU A 127 -1.70 3.74 4.25
C LEU A 127 -0.87 2.48 4.46
N GLU A 128 -0.56 2.10 5.70
CA GLU A 128 0.32 0.95 6.02
C GLU A 128 -0.11 -0.34 5.33
N GLY A 129 -1.41 -0.61 5.23
CA GLY A 129 -1.93 -1.79 4.54
C GLY A 129 -1.79 -1.77 3.01
N LEU A 130 -1.28 -0.69 2.42
CA LEU A 130 -1.07 -0.55 0.97
C LEU A 130 0.38 -0.85 0.53
N ALA A 131 1.35 -0.79 1.44
CA ALA A 131 2.76 -0.93 1.09
C ALA A 131 3.26 -2.36 1.32
N ASN A 132 3.79 -2.98 0.26
CA ASN A 132 4.38 -4.32 0.35
C ASN A 132 5.69 -4.35 1.15
N ARG A 133 6.40 -3.21 1.23
CA ARG A 133 7.73 -3.09 1.83
C ARG A 133 7.79 -2.08 2.98
N GLY A 134 6.63 -1.57 3.39
CA GLY A 134 6.50 -0.48 4.36
C GLY A 134 6.85 0.90 3.80
N PHE A 135 6.80 1.90 4.68
CA PHE A 135 7.06 3.30 4.35
C PHE A 135 8.30 3.86 5.05
N THR A 136 8.88 4.91 4.46
CA THR A 136 9.93 5.75 5.05
C THR A 136 9.52 7.21 4.98
N GLU A 137 9.93 8.03 5.96
CA GLU A 137 9.83 9.50 5.87
C GLU A 137 10.96 10.11 5.04
N GLY A 138 11.94 9.29 4.61
CA GLY A 138 13.14 9.78 3.95
C GLY A 138 13.81 10.88 4.77
N PHE A 139 14.07 12.02 4.15
CA PHE A 139 14.73 13.17 4.77
C PHE A 139 13.76 14.25 5.27
N TYR A 140 12.44 14.02 5.27
CA TYR A 140 11.48 15.00 5.84
C TYR A 140 11.70 15.24 7.33
N ARG A 141 12.42 14.35 8.02
CA ARG A 141 12.76 14.50 9.42
C ARG A 141 14.17 13.98 9.68
N ARG A 142 15.04 14.82 10.28
CA ARG A 142 16.43 14.43 10.62
C ARG A 142 16.51 13.36 11.71
N HIS A 143 15.56 13.34 12.67
CA HIS A 143 15.51 12.37 13.77
C HIS A 143 14.05 12.01 14.09
N PRO A 144 13.63 10.74 13.98
CA PRO A 144 12.27 10.33 14.34
C PRO A 144 12.07 10.38 15.88
N PRO A 145 11.06 11.11 16.39
CA PRO A 145 10.71 11.07 17.81
C PRO A 145 10.19 9.70 18.24
N LYS A 146 10.38 9.35 19.53
CA LYS A 146 9.98 8.06 20.13
C LYS A 146 8.52 7.67 19.88
N GLU A 147 7.62 8.64 19.73
CA GLU A 147 6.19 8.40 19.47
C GLU A 147 5.93 7.66 18.14
N PHE A 148 6.83 7.78 17.17
CA PHE A 148 6.76 7.10 15.88
C PHE A 148 7.58 5.80 15.82
N GLN A 149 8.38 5.47 16.85
CA GLN A 149 9.20 4.25 16.89
C GLN A 149 8.34 2.98 17.09
N ASN A 150 7.16 3.10 17.69
CA ASN A 150 6.23 1.97 17.86
C ASN A 150 5.62 1.47 16.53
N TYR A 151 5.87 2.17 15.41
CA TYR A 151 5.43 1.79 14.07
C TYR A 151 6.46 0.94 13.30
N GLU A 152 7.64 0.67 13.87
CA GLU A 152 8.71 -0.12 13.23
C GLU A 152 8.55 -1.65 13.38
N SER A 153 7.32 -2.19 13.35
CA SER A 153 7.17 -3.63 13.09
C SER A 153 7.41 -3.87 11.60
N GLY A 154 8.57 -4.45 11.26
CA GLY A 154 9.07 -4.74 9.90
C GLY A 154 8.26 -5.73 9.07
N PHE A 155 6.96 -5.84 9.30
CA PHE A 155 6.04 -6.62 8.48
C PHE A 155 4.77 -5.79 8.30
N SER A 156 4.65 -5.07 7.18
CA SER A 156 3.40 -4.45 6.76
C SER A 156 2.48 -5.52 6.18
N GLY A 157 2.01 -6.41 7.05
CA GLY A 157 0.86 -7.25 6.71
C GLY A 157 -0.31 -6.34 6.39
N SER A 158 -1.09 -6.68 5.36
CA SER A 158 -2.38 -6.04 5.07
C SER A 158 -3.42 -6.36 6.15
N ASP A 159 -3.00 -6.47 7.42
CA ASP A 159 -3.66 -7.21 8.50
C ASP A 159 -4.96 -6.56 8.98
N LYS A 160 -5.27 -5.36 8.47
CA LYS A 160 -6.49 -4.63 8.81
C LYS A 160 -7.52 -4.65 7.68
N GLN A 161 -7.09 -4.63 6.42
CA GLN A 161 -7.98 -4.40 5.29
C GLN A 161 -7.50 -5.11 4.02
N GLN A 162 -8.44 -5.63 3.24
CA GLN A 162 -8.21 -6.25 1.94
C GLN A 162 -9.15 -5.66 0.89
N PHE A 163 -8.61 -5.23 -0.24
CA PHE A 163 -9.42 -4.83 -1.39
C PHE A 163 -10.12 -6.06 -2.00
N VAL A 164 -11.45 -6.04 -2.13
CA VAL A 164 -12.24 -7.23 -2.50
C VAL A 164 -13.09 -7.07 -3.75
N GLY A 165 -13.39 -5.85 -4.20
CA GLY A 165 -14.18 -5.67 -5.42
C GLY A 165 -14.33 -4.24 -5.89
N GLU A 166 -14.80 -4.07 -7.12
CA GLU A 166 -15.11 -2.79 -7.74
C GLU A 166 -16.61 -2.67 -7.95
N VAL A 167 -17.17 -1.48 -7.73
CA VAL A 167 -18.55 -1.22 -8.08
C VAL A 167 -18.68 -1.15 -9.59
N MET A 168 -19.63 -1.90 -10.13
CA MET A 168 -20.01 -1.79 -11.54
C MET A 168 -21.20 -0.85 -11.73
N HIS A 169 -22.19 -0.93 -10.83
CA HIS A 169 -23.41 -0.15 -10.87
C HIS A 169 -24.22 -0.34 -9.58
N TYR A 170 -25.12 0.59 -9.26
CA TYR A 170 -26.13 0.46 -8.21
C TYR A 170 -27.54 0.47 -8.80
N ASP A 171 -28.29 -0.60 -8.56
CA ASP A 171 -29.71 -0.70 -8.91
C ASP A 171 -30.55 -0.08 -7.79
N GLU A 172 -31.06 1.13 -8.02
CA GLU A 172 -31.86 1.88 -7.04
C GLU A 172 -33.21 1.21 -6.74
N ASP A 173 -33.83 0.56 -7.72
CA ASP A 173 -35.14 -0.07 -7.56
C ASP A 173 -35.03 -1.35 -6.71
N ALA A 174 -33.95 -2.11 -6.91
CA ALA A 174 -33.67 -3.33 -6.15
C ALA A 174 -32.92 -3.06 -4.83
N GLY A 175 -32.27 -1.91 -4.68
CA GLY A 175 -31.38 -1.61 -3.55
C GLY A 175 -30.09 -2.45 -3.56
N MET A 176 -29.61 -2.83 -4.74
CA MET A 176 -28.52 -3.79 -4.93
C MET A 176 -27.30 -3.16 -5.60
N LEU A 177 -26.13 -3.36 -5.01
CA LEU A 177 -24.85 -2.93 -5.56
C LEU A 177 -24.20 -4.10 -6.30
N LYS A 178 -23.95 -3.92 -7.60
CA LYS A 178 -23.28 -4.91 -8.43
C LYS A 178 -21.77 -4.75 -8.32
N ILE A 179 -21.09 -5.83 -7.95
CA ILE A 179 -19.65 -5.85 -7.64
C ILE A 179 -18.91 -6.80 -8.57
N ASP A 180 -17.87 -6.29 -9.23
CA ASP A 180 -16.83 -7.12 -9.85
C ASP A 180 -15.83 -7.57 -8.77
N VAL A 181 -15.83 -8.85 -8.46
CA VAL A 181 -15.06 -9.42 -7.35
C VAL A 181 -13.60 -9.53 -7.74
N LYS A 182 -12.69 -9.10 -6.86
CA LYS A 182 -11.23 -9.27 -7.03
C LYS A 182 -10.64 -10.26 -6.04
N ASN A 183 -11.07 -10.22 -4.77
CA ASN A 183 -10.63 -11.13 -3.72
C ASN A 183 -11.82 -11.72 -2.96
N LYS A 184 -11.58 -12.81 -2.22
CA LYS A 184 -12.63 -13.50 -1.46
C LYS A 184 -13.20 -12.62 -0.35
N PHE A 185 -14.53 -12.59 -0.24
CA PHE A 185 -15.28 -12.07 0.90
C PHE A 185 -16.57 -12.88 1.12
N MET A 186 -17.15 -12.79 2.31
CA MET A 186 -18.22 -13.68 2.77
C MET A 186 -19.35 -12.89 3.41
N VAL A 187 -20.56 -13.46 3.37
CA VAL A 187 -21.68 -12.96 4.17
C VAL A 187 -21.27 -12.96 5.64
N GLY A 188 -21.56 -11.86 6.34
CA GLY A 188 -21.13 -11.61 7.71
C GLY A 188 -19.83 -10.81 7.83
N ASP A 189 -19.03 -10.68 6.77
CA ASP A 189 -17.84 -9.83 6.77
C ASP A 189 -18.23 -8.35 6.98
N HIS A 190 -17.37 -7.61 7.69
CA HIS A 190 -17.47 -6.16 7.78
C HIS A 190 -16.76 -5.55 6.57
N LEU A 191 -17.49 -4.78 5.79
CA LEU A 191 -17.03 -4.18 4.54
C LEU A 191 -17.05 -2.66 4.64
N GLN A 192 -16.18 -2.02 3.87
CA GLN A 192 -16.17 -0.60 3.61
C GLN A 192 -16.34 -0.37 2.11
N LEU A 193 -17.39 0.35 1.75
CA LEU A 193 -17.54 0.94 0.43
C LEU A 193 -16.84 2.29 0.42
N MET A 194 -15.75 2.40 -0.32
CA MET A 194 -15.08 3.66 -0.59
C MET A 194 -15.71 4.34 -1.78
N THR A 195 -16.06 5.61 -1.64
CA THR A 195 -16.56 6.45 -2.73
C THR A 195 -15.78 7.77 -2.78
N PRO A 196 -15.81 8.51 -3.90
CA PRO A 196 -15.27 9.87 -3.97
C PRO A 196 -15.87 10.83 -2.94
N ARG A 197 -17.08 10.52 -2.42
CA ARG A 197 -17.82 11.35 -1.46
C ARG A 197 -17.63 10.94 -0.01
N GLY A 198 -16.96 9.82 0.24
CA GLY A 198 -16.72 9.31 1.59
C GLY A 198 -16.79 7.78 1.66
N ASN A 199 -16.51 7.26 2.85
CA ASN A 199 -16.54 5.83 3.12
C ASN A 199 -17.83 5.44 3.85
N ILE A 200 -18.35 4.27 3.53
CA ILE A 200 -19.55 3.70 4.14
C ILE A 200 -19.20 2.32 4.66
N ASP A 201 -19.23 2.15 5.97
CA ASP A 201 -18.98 0.88 6.62
C ASP A 201 -20.31 0.14 6.86
N PHE A 202 -20.34 -1.15 6.54
CA PHE A 202 -21.52 -1.98 6.69
C PHE A 202 -21.16 -3.45 6.90
N LYS A 203 -22.08 -4.22 7.48
CA LYS A 203 -21.97 -5.68 7.56
C LYS A 203 -22.70 -6.30 6.38
N LEU A 204 -22.04 -7.20 5.66
CA LEU A 204 -22.68 -7.89 4.55
C LEU A 204 -23.73 -8.89 5.07
N THR A 205 -24.99 -8.75 4.67
CA THR A 205 -26.09 -9.60 5.15
C THR A 205 -26.47 -10.71 4.17
N ASP A 206 -26.45 -10.42 2.87
CA ASP A 206 -26.79 -11.35 1.81
C ASP A 206 -25.90 -11.09 0.59
N MET A 207 -25.78 -12.09 -0.27
CA MET A 207 -25.09 -11.98 -1.54
C MET A 207 -25.80 -12.84 -2.58
N ILE A 208 -25.98 -12.28 -3.77
CA ILE A 208 -26.62 -12.95 -4.89
C ILE A 208 -25.61 -13.09 -6.03
N GLY A 209 -25.47 -14.31 -6.56
CA GLY A 209 -24.64 -14.56 -7.73
C GLY A 209 -25.33 -14.18 -9.04
N LYS A 210 -24.57 -14.14 -10.13
CA LYS A 210 -25.05 -13.79 -11.48
C LYS A 210 -26.30 -14.57 -11.97
N LYS A 211 -26.58 -15.77 -11.45
CA LYS A 211 -27.77 -16.56 -11.85
C LYS A 211 -28.95 -16.41 -10.85
N GLY A 212 -28.91 -15.42 -9.98
CA GLY A 212 -29.95 -15.17 -8.97
C GLY A 212 -29.89 -16.08 -7.75
N GLN A 213 -28.88 -16.95 -7.64
CA GLN A 213 -28.71 -17.84 -6.49
C GLN A 213 -28.10 -17.09 -5.30
N LYS A 214 -28.56 -17.40 -4.08
CA LYS A 214 -27.89 -16.94 -2.86
C LYS A 214 -26.49 -17.56 -2.75
N MET A 215 -25.53 -16.79 -2.25
CA MET A 215 -24.15 -17.20 -2.05
C MET A 215 -23.69 -16.82 -0.64
N ASP A 216 -22.97 -17.72 0.04
CA ASP A 216 -22.37 -17.42 1.34
C ASP A 216 -21.01 -16.70 1.20
N TYR A 217 -20.37 -16.85 0.04
CA TYR A 217 -19.10 -16.20 -0.26
C TYR A 217 -18.90 -15.92 -1.74
N ALA A 218 -18.17 -14.84 -2.02
CA ALA A 218 -17.61 -14.52 -3.34
C ALA A 218 -16.21 -15.14 -3.44
N PRO A 219 -15.90 -15.98 -4.44
CA PRO A 219 -14.65 -16.75 -4.49
C PRO A 219 -13.40 -15.94 -4.87
N GLY A 220 -13.55 -14.80 -5.55
CA GLY A 220 -12.43 -13.98 -6.04
C GLY A 220 -12.62 -13.56 -7.51
N SER A 221 -11.53 -13.13 -8.14
CA SER A 221 -11.49 -12.65 -9.54
C SER A 221 -12.31 -13.50 -10.52
N GLY A 222 -12.96 -12.84 -11.48
CA GLY A 222 -13.79 -13.46 -12.51
C GLY A 222 -15.24 -13.72 -12.11
N HIS A 223 -15.66 -13.26 -10.93
CA HIS A 223 -17.02 -13.40 -10.43
C HIS A 223 -17.69 -12.04 -10.27
N VAL A 224 -18.99 -12.01 -10.52
CA VAL A 224 -19.84 -10.83 -10.28
C VAL A 224 -20.93 -11.23 -9.32
N VAL A 225 -21.14 -10.39 -8.31
CA VAL A 225 -22.17 -10.58 -7.28
C VAL A 225 -22.95 -9.30 -7.08
N ASP A 226 -24.18 -9.45 -6.61
CA ASP A 226 -25.05 -8.36 -6.17
C ASP A 226 -25.16 -8.43 -4.65
N ILE A 227 -24.93 -7.30 -3.98
CA ILE A 227 -25.02 -7.18 -2.52
C ILE A 227 -26.02 -6.09 -2.12
N PRO A 228 -26.86 -6.32 -1.10
CA PRO A 228 -27.78 -5.31 -0.62
C PRO A 228 -27.04 -4.22 0.16
N ILE A 229 -27.37 -2.96 -0.11
CA ILE A 229 -26.86 -1.83 0.67
C ILE A 229 -27.79 -0.63 0.54
N GLU A 230 -28.07 0.01 1.67
CA GLU A 230 -28.80 1.27 1.72
C GLU A 230 -27.83 2.44 1.57
N LEU A 231 -28.01 3.22 0.51
CA LEU A 231 -27.16 4.37 0.19
C LEU A 231 -27.97 5.67 0.25
N SER A 232 -27.36 6.72 0.82
CA SER A 232 -27.92 8.06 0.71
C SER A 232 -27.79 8.61 -0.71
N LYS A 233 -28.63 9.56 -1.11
CA LYS A 233 -28.53 10.23 -2.43
C LYS A 233 -27.14 10.83 -2.68
N GLN A 234 -26.47 11.29 -1.65
CA GLN A 234 -25.12 11.85 -1.77
C GLN A 234 -24.07 10.79 -2.09
N ALA A 235 -24.25 9.56 -1.56
CA ALA A 235 -23.35 8.44 -1.82
C ALA A 235 -23.51 7.88 -3.24
N LEU A 236 -24.69 8.03 -3.85
CA LEU A 236 -24.95 7.60 -5.23
C LEU A 236 -24.20 8.42 -6.28
N ALA A 237 -23.81 9.65 -5.94
CA ALA A 237 -22.99 10.47 -6.81
C ALA A 237 -21.62 9.80 -7.02
N GLU A 238 -21.29 9.46 -8.27
CA GLU A 238 -20.01 8.83 -8.66
C GLU A 238 -19.81 7.43 -8.07
N ILE A 239 -20.91 6.71 -7.80
CA ILE A 239 -20.88 5.37 -7.20
C ILE A 239 -20.15 4.32 -8.05
N ASP A 240 -20.11 4.51 -9.37
CA ASP A 240 -19.39 3.63 -10.30
C ASP A 240 -17.86 3.72 -10.13
N PHE A 241 -17.33 4.71 -9.40
CA PHE A 241 -15.93 4.75 -8.96
C PHE A 241 -15.73 4.08 -7.59
N GLY A 242 -16.76 3.41 -7.07
CA GLY A 242 -16.76 2.80 -5.76
C GLY A 242 -15.81 1.60 -5.69
N LEU A 243 -15.08 1.49 -4.59
CA LEU A 243 -14.18 0.37 -4.30
C LEU A 243 -14.62 -0.31 -3.00
N LEU A 244 -14.67 -1.63 -3.01
CA LEU A 244 -15.09 -2.43 -1.87
C LEU A 244 -13.88 -3.02 -1.15
N VAL A 245 -13.82 -2.79 0.16
CA VAL A 245 -12.73 -3.23 1.04
C VAL A 245 -13.33 -4.06 2.16
N ARG A 246 -12.69 -5.17 2.52
CA ARG A 246 -13.04 -6.00 3.67
C ARG A 246 -12.12 -5.68 4.84
N TYR A 247 -12.68 -5.54 6.04
CA TYR A 247 -11.87 -5.54 7.25
C TYR A 247 -11.49 -6.96 7.63
N LEU A 248 -10.20 -7.18 7.88
CA LEU A 248 -9.72 -8.45 8.37
C LEU A 248 -9.89 -8.53 9.89
N PRO A 249 -10.27 -9.68 10.44
CA PRO A 249 -10.28 -9.89 11.89
C PRO A 249 -8.86 -9.63 12.44
N LYS A 250 -8.77 -8.99 13.61
CA LYS A 250 -7.49 -8.97 14.32
C LYS A 250 -7.14 -10.40 14.70
N ASN A 251 -6.00 -10.90 14.22
CA ASN A 251 -5.42 -12.10 14.78
C ASN A 251 -5.04 -11.77 16.24
N ASN A 252 -5.77 -12.35 17.19
CA ASN A 252 -5.39 -12.33 18.62
C ASN A 252 -4.21 -13.25 18.86
#